data_AF-A0A2D6MTP4-F1
#
_entry.id   AF-A0A2D6MTP4-F1
#
_cell.length_a   1.000
_cell.length_b   1.000
_cell.length_c   1.000
_cell.angle_alpha   90.00
_cell.angle_beta   90.00
_cell.angle_gamma   90.00
#
_symmetry.space_group_name_H-M   'P 1'
#
loop_
_entity.id
_entity.type
_entity.pdbx_description
1 polymer ?
#
loop_
_entity_poly.entity_id
_entity_poly.type
_entity_poly.pdbx_seq_one_letter_code
_entity_poly.pdbx_strand_id
1 'polypeptide(L)'
;MGRGPREGSGQRRSAHVPAPRARRDAAERARVGAASVLGRAHRAGRIRARHQRLGDDRAELPNRRARRAERMTGELPLIDLIAFMVIGIAMVRGIWIGMIREGLSLAAIGVATIVTRIFVDPVAVRLTDLTQGEISGKTALWIAGVLLVVATILILTLAGRLLKRSAELAGLGLADRLGGGALGAAEGAIVAAVLVLIALWLVGPDHAATEGARSVLVVEKLQSMHEAGELPAVAAPGKWF
;
A
#
# COMPACT_ATOMS: atom_id res chain seq x y z
N MET A 1 -90.43 -34.66 9.02
CA MET A 1 -90.73 -35.57 10.15
C MET A 1 -90.70 -37.00 9.62
N GLY A 2 -90.01 -37.93 10.30
CA GLY A 2 -90.01 -39.36 9.98
C GLY A 2 -88.78 -39.88 9.21
N ARG A 3 -87.62 -40.00 9.89
CA ARG A 3 -86.49 -40.81 9.42
C ARG A 3 -86.60 -42.22 10.03
N GLY A 4 -86.64 -43.24 9.18
CA GLY A 4 -86.17 -44.60 9.51
C GLY A 4 -84.78 -44.83 8.87
N PRO A 5 -84.37 -46.09 8.68
CA PRO A 5 -84.00 -47.05 9.73
C PRO A 5 -82.57 -47.60 9.47
N ARG A 6 -82.04 -48.43 10.38
CA ARG A 6 -81.38 -49.73 10.09
C ARG A 6 -80.56 -50.23 11.29
N GLU A 7 -81.01 -51.35 11.84
CA GLU A 7 -80.23 -52.26 12.68
C GLU A 7 -80.12 -53.62 11.97
N GLY A 8 -79.01 -54.31 12.22
CA GLY A 8 -78.94 -55.77 12.13
C GLY A 8 -78.10 -56.34 10.99
N SER A 9 -76.87 -56.74 11.30
CA SER A 9 -76.39 -58.11 11.05
C SER A 9 -74.98 -58.28 11.62
N GLY A 10 -74.81 -59.31 12.45
CA GLY A 10 -73.52 -59.70 13.00
C GLY A 10 -72.67 -60.46 11.99
N GLN A 11 -71.34 -60.34 12.13
CA GLN A 11 -70.42 -61.28 11.50
C GLN A 11 -69.18 -61.54 12.37
N ARG A 12 -68.95 -62.83 12.60
CA ARG A 12 -67.87 -63.45 13.40
C ARG A 12 -66.50 -63.25 12.74
N ARG A 13 -65.45 -63.01 13.55
CA ARG A 13 -64.03 -63.27 13.22
C ARG A 13 -63.33 -63.70 14.52
N SER A 14 -63.02 -64.99 14.67
CA SER A 14 -61.75 -65.66 14.35
C SER A 14 -60.64 -65.37 15.35
N ALA A 15 -60.34 -66.39 16.15
CA ALA A 15 -59.30 -66.42 17.18
C ALA A 15 -57.88 -66.33 16.57
N HIS A 16 -57.02 -65.51 17.20
CA HIS A 16 -55.62 -65.34 16.84
C HIS A 16 -54.72 -66.04 17.86
N VAL A 17 -53.92 -66.99 17.39
CA VAL A 17 -52.90 -67.75 18.14
C VAL A 17 -51.61 -66.91 18.26
N PRO A 18 -50.98 -66.78 19.44
CA PRO A 18 -49.76 -65.99 19.62
C PRO A 18 -48.48 -66.79 19.34
N ALA A 19 -47.50 -66.15 18.69
CA ALA A 19 -46.15 -66.67 18.45
C ALA A 19 -45.08 -65.91 19.30
N PRO A 20 -43.90 -66.52 19.61
CA PRO A 20 -43.16 -66.28 20.85
C PRO A 20 -42.19 -65.09 20.80
N ARG A 21 -42.23 -64.24 21.84
CA ARG A 21 -41.42 -63.01 22.01
C ARG A 21 -39.92 -63.22 22.28
N ALA A 22 -39.45 -64.46 22.47
CA ALA A 22 -38.12 -64.73 23.03
C ALA A 22 -36.92 -64.51 22.07
N ARG A 23 -37.12 -64.35 20.75
CA ARG A 23 -35.99 -64.17 19.80
C ARG A 23 -35.62 -62.72 19.47
N ARG A 24 -36.47 -61.73 19.81
CA ARG A 24 -36.17 -60.31 19.52
C ARG A 24 -35.19 -59.70 20.52
N ASP A 25 -35.27 -60.10 21.78
CA ASP A 25 -34.49 -59.49 22.87
C ASP A 25 -33.00 -59.85 22.82
N ALA A 26 -32.64 -61.00 22.24
CA ALA A 26 -31.23 -61.42 22.11
C ALA A 26 -30.47 -60.64 21.03
N ALA A 27 -31.13 -60.32 19.91
CA ALA A 27 -30.51 -59.57 18.82
C ALA A 27 -30.32 -58.09 19.17
N GLU A 28 -31.20 -57.51 19.99
CA GLU A 28 -31.11 -56.12 20.42
C GLU A 28 -29.97 -55.90 21.44
N ARG A 29 -29.80 -56.83 22.39
CA ARG A 29 -28.70 -56.77 23.38
C ARG A 29 -27.31 -56.87 22.75
N ALA A 30 -27.15 -57.66 21.69
CA ALA A 30 -25.88 -57.77 20.96
C ALA A 30 -25.50 -56.48 20.22
N ARG A 31 -26.49 -55.77 19.64
CA ARG A 31 -26.26 -54.49 18.92
C ARG A 31 -25.89 -53.35 19.87
N VAL A 32 -26.54 -53.27 21.03
CA VAL A 32 -26.23 -52.24 22.05
C VAL A 32 -24.83 -52.47 22.65
N GLY A 33 -24.44 -53.73 22.85
CA GLY A 33 -23.09 -54.09 23.29
C GLY A 33 -22.00 -53.62 22.31
N ALA A 34 -22.15 -53.94 21.02
CA ALA A 34 -21.16 -53.57 19.99
C ALA A 34 -21.04 -52.05 19.78
N ALA A 35 -22.15 -51.32 19.81
CA ALA A 35 -22.15 -49.85 19.70
C ALA A 35 -21.43 -49.17 20.87
N SER A 36 -21.55 -49.72 22.09
CA SER A 36 -20.90 -49.19 23.29
C SER A 36 -19.37 -49.39 23.32
N VAL A 37 -18.87 -50.42 22.65
CA VAL A 37 -17.43 -50.72 22.56
C VAL A 37 -16.75 -49.83 21.50
N LEU A 38 -17.37 -49.69 20.32
CA LEU A 38 -16.90 -48.80 19.27
C LEU A 38 -16.92 -47.32 19.70
N GLY A 39 -17.94 -46.88 20.43
CA GLY A 39 -18.02 -45.53 20.99
C GLY A 39 -16.90 -45.20 21.98
N ARG A 40 -16.44 -46.18 22.77
CA ARG A 40 -15.35 -46.00 23.75
C ARG A 40 -13.98 -45.90 23.07
N ALA A 41 -13.70 -46.74 22.09
CA ALA A 41 -12.44 -46.68 21.32
C ALA A 41 -12.30 -45.33 20.59
N HIS A 42 -13.39 -44.85 19.97
CA HIS A 42 -13.39 -43.58 19.23
C HIS A 42 -13.28 -42.33 20.12
N ARG A 43 -13.68 -42.46 21.40
CA ARG A 43 -13.57 -41.38 22.40
C ARG A 43 -12.17 -41.35 23.01
N ALA A 44 -11.54 -42.50 23.25
CA ALA A 44 -10.16 -42.60 23.73
C ALA A 44 -9.14 -42.06 22.70
N GLY A 45 -9.32 -42.35 21.41
CA GLY A 45 -8.47 -41.82 20.34
C GLY A 45 -8.54 -40.29 20.22
N ARG A 46 -9.75 -39.70 20.37
CA ARG A 46 -9.93 -38.24 20.36
C ARG A 46 -9.26 -37.54 21.54
N ILE A 47 -9.25 -38.17 22.72
CA ILE A 47 -8.59 -37.59 23.89
C ILE A 47 -7.07 -37.59 23.72
N ARG A 48 -6.47 -38.68 23.20
CA ARG A 48 -5.02 -38.72 22.90
C ARG A 48 -4.61 -37.72 21.82
N ALA A 49 -5.36 -37.63 20.72
CA ALA A 49 -5.06 -36.66 19.66
C ALA A 49 -5.16 -35.20 20.15
N ARG A 50 -6.11 -34.92 21.07
CA ARG A 50 -6.24 -33.59 21.68
C ARG A 50 -5.08 -33.27 22.62
N HIS A 51 -4.62 -34.23 23.41
CA HIS A 51 -3.46 -34.05 24.30
C HIS A 51 -2.14 -33.88 23.54
N GLN A 52 -1.95 -34.58 22.42
CA GLN A 52 -0.77 -34.39 21.57
C GLN A 52 -0.75 -33.01 20.91
N ARG A 53 -1.87 -32.53 20.34
CA ARG A 53 -1.96 -31.17 19.79
C ARG A 53 -1.70 -30.09 20.85
N LEU A 54 -2.27 -30.26 22.05
CA LEU A 54 -2.03 -29.33 23.17
C LEU A 54 -0.58 -29.32 23.68
N GLY A 55 0.16 -30.43 23.53
CA GLY A 55 1.57 -30.52 23.87
C GLY A 55 2.46 -29.82 22.84
N ASP A 56 2.16 -30.00 21.56
CA ASP A 56 2.89 -29.41 20.43
C ASP A 56 2.70 -27.88 20.39
N ASP A 57 1.48 -27.41 20.61
CA ASP A 57 1.17 -25.98 20.72
C ASP A 57 1.98 -25.31 21.87
N ARG A 58 2.19 -26.01 22.99
CA ARG A 58 2.96 -25.44 24.13
C ARG A 58 4.45 -25.34 23.85
N ALA A 59 5.01 -26.18 22.98
CA ALA A 59 6.42 -26.12 22.59
C ALA A 59 6.68 -24.99 21.56
N GLU A 60 5.71 -24.64 20.71
CA GLU A 60 5.85 -23.54 19.75
C GLU A 60 5.61 -22.14 20.32
N LEU A 61 4.75 -22.02 21.34
CA LEU A 61 4.34 -20.74 21.92
C LEU A 61 5.48 -19.87 22.52
N PRO A 62 6.50 -20.41 23.22
CA PRO A 62 7.58 -19.56 23.74
C PRO A 62 8.43 -18.96 22.61
N ASN A 63 8.66 -19.70 21.52
CA ASN A 63 9.49 -19.24 20.40
C ASN A 63 8.79 -18.16 19.56
N ARG A 64 7.46 -18.27 19.35
CA ARG A 64 6.70 -17.22 18.66
C ARG A 64 6.60 -15.94 19.48
N ARG A 65 6.48 -16.03 20.80
CA ARG A 65 6.45 -14.85 21.68
C ARG A 65 7.82 -14.19 21.80
N ALA A 66 8.90 -14.97 21.88
CA ALA A 66 10.27 -14.44 21.87
C ALA A 66 10.60 -13.74 20.55
N ARG A 67 10.34 -14.37 19.39
CA ARG A 67 10.52 -13.74 18.07
C ARG A 67 9.62 -12.53 17.84
N ARG A 68 8.40 -12.53 18.40
CA ARG A 68 7.51 -11.38 18.33
C ARG A 68 7.93 -10.27 19.30
N ALA A 69 8.55 -10.59 20.43
CA ALA A 69 9.10 -9.63 21.37
C ALA A 69 10.39 -8.98 20.83
N GLU A 70 11.27 -9.75 20.17
CA GLU A 70 12.43 -9.22 19.42
C GLU A 70 11.99 -8.31 18.25
N ARG A 71 10.89 -8.65 17.56
CA ARG A 71 10.28 -7.76 16.55
C ARG A 71 9.55 -6.56 17.13
N MET A 72 9.26 -6.55 18.44
CA MET A 72 8.58 -5.45 19.14
C MET A 72 9.56 -4.52 19.88
N THR A 73 10.83 -4.91 20.07
CA THR A 73 11.90 -4.00 20.47
C THR A 73 12.32 -3.15 19.27
N GLY A 74 11.43 -2.22 18.90
CA GLY A 74 11.75 -0.81 18.69
C GLY A 74 12.84 -0.36 17.71
N GLU A 75 13.50 -1.21 16.95
CA GLU A 75 14.39 -0.75 15.88
C GLU A 75 13.56 -0.54 14.63
N LEU A 76 13.13 0.71 14.41
CA LEU A 76 12.75 1.13 13.07
C LEU A 76 13.92 0.76 12.16
N PRO A 77 13.71 -0.04 11.11
CA PRO A 77 14.76 -0.36 10.15
C PRO A 77 15.43 0.95 9.75
N LEU A 78 16.77 0.97 9.75
CA LEU A 78 17.55 2.20 9.61
C LEU A 78 17.08 3.05 8.42
N ILE A 79 16.70 2.38 7.33
CA ILE A 79 16.14 3.02 6.14
C ILE A 79 14.80 3.72 6.37
N ASP A 80 13.89 3.14 7.16
CA ASP A 80 12.60 3.75 7.50
C ASP A 80 12.82 4.97 8.41
N LEU A 81 13.77 4.90 9.36
CA LEU A 81 14.15 6.04 10.19
C LEU A 81 14.73 7.19 9.34
N ILE A 82 15.64 6.87 8.42
CA ILE A 82 16.22 7.86 7.49
C ILE A 82 15.12 8.49 6.63
N ALA A 83 14.22 7.69 6.07
CA ALA A 83 13.11 8.18 5.26
C ALA A 83 12.22 9.16 6.05
N PHE A 84 11.84 8.82 7.29
CA PHE A 84 11.09 9.71 8.16
C PHE A 84 11.84 11.01 8.47
N MET A 85 13.15 10.93 8.72
CA MET A 85 13.98 12.12 8.96
C MET A 85 14.06 13.03 7.74
N VAL A 86 14.23 12.46 6.54
CA VAL A 86 14.25 13.22 5.28
C VAL A 86 12.92 13.93 5.05
N ILE A 87 11.80 13.21 5.21
CA ILE A 87 10.46 13.79 5.08
C ILE A 87 10.23 14.89 6.13
N GLY A 88 10.62 14.64 7.38
CA GLY A 88 10.47 15.59 8.48
C GLY A 88 11.27 16.87 8.26
N ILE A 89 12.54 16.76 7.86
CA ILE A 89 13.39 17.91 7.52
C ILE A 89 12.81 18.68 6.33
N ALA A 90 12.37 17.99 5.28
CA ALA A 90 11.78 18.62 4.11
C ALA A 90 10.45 19.34 4.44
N MET A 91 9.61 18.74 5.29
CA MET A 91 8.39 19.37 5.81
C MET A 91 8.69 20.64 6.61
N VAL A 92 9.61 20.58 7.57
CA VAL A 92 10.00 21.76 8.39
C VAL A 92 10.57 22.86 7.50
N ARG A 93 11.43 22.47 6.55
CA ARG A 93 11.97 23.40 5.53
C ARG A 93 10.84 24.04 4.73
N GLY A 94 9.86 23.27 4.27
CA GLY A 94 8.71 23.78 3.52
C GLY A 94 7.87 24.76 4.33
N ILE A 95 7.66 24.50 5.63
CA ILE A 95 6.99 25.45 6.55
C ILE A 95 7.76 26.76 6.65
N TRP A 96 9.09 26.72 6.69
CA TRP A 96 9.93 27.91 6.76
C TRP A 96 10.00 28.70 5.45
N ILE A 97 9.99 28.00 4.31
CA ILE A 97 10.10 28.60 2.98
C ILE A 97 8.76 29.16 2.50
N GLY A 98 7.67 28.45 2.76
CA GLY A 98 6.30 28.77 2.34
C GLY A 98 5.94 28.19 0.96
N MET A 99 4.67 27.86 0.78
CA MET A 99 4.09 27.25 -0.41
C MET A 99 4.35 28.05 -1.67
N ILE A 100 4.19 29.37 -1.62
CA ILE A 100 4.35 30.26 -2.77
C ILE A 100 5.76 30.13 -3.33
N ARG A 101 6.78 30.21 -2.46
CA ARG A 101 8.18 30.18 -2.88
C ARG A 101 8.59 28.82 -3.42
N GLU A 102 8.10 27.76 -2.80
CA GLU A 102 8.42 26.38 -3.15
C GLU A 102 7.71 25.97 -4.46
N GLY A 103 6.43 26.30 -4.61
CA GLY A 103 5.67 26.13 -5.85
C GLY A 103 6.23 26.96 -7.02
N LEU A 104 6.66 28.20 -6.78
CA LEU A 104 7.33 29.01 -7.81
C LEU A 104 8.67 28.46 -8.23
N SER A 105 9.41 27.81 -7.32
CA SER A 105 10.66 27.15 -7.67
C SER A 105 10.41 26.00 -8.66
N LEU A 106 9.41 25.16 -8.38
CA LEU A 106 9.00 24.08 -9.28
C LEU A 106 8.47 24.62 -10.62
N ALA A 107 7.61 25.64 -10.57
CA ALA A 107 7.10 26.30 -11.76
C ALA A 107 8.22 26.92 -12.59
N ALA A 108 9.25 27.50 -11.96
CA ALA A 108 10.36 28.12 -12.66
C ALA A 108 11.17 27.13 -13.48
N ILE A 109 11.41 25.92 -12.97
CA ILE A 109 12.09 24.87 -13.74
C ILE A 109 11.26 24.49 -14.97
N GLY A 110 9.95 24.27 -14.80
CA GLY A 110 9.06 23.90 -15.91
C GLY A 110 8.95 25.00 -16.97
N VAL A 111 8.69 26.23 -16.54
CA VAL A 111 8.55 27.38 -17.44
C VAL A 111 9.88 27.70 -18.12
N ALA A 112 11.01 27.69 -17.42
CA ALA A 112 12.33 27.90 -18.03
C ALA A 112 12.63 26.86 -19.10
N THR A 113 12.25 25.60 -18.89
CA THR A 113 12.39 24.54 -19.89
C THR A 113 11.55 24.83 -21.14
N ILE A 114 10.27 25.16 -20.96
CA ILE A 114 9.36 25.46 -22.07
C ILE A 114 9.82 26.70 -22.84
N VAL A 115 10.13 27.79 -22.15
CA VAL A 115 10.60 29.04 -22.75
C VAL A 115 11.90 28.81 -23.51
N THR A 116 12.87 28.14 -22.91
CA THR A 116 14.14 27.84 -23.59
C THR A 116 13.90 27.02 -24.85
N ARG A 117 13.07 25.97 -24.77
CA ARG A 117 12.78 25.11 -25.93
C ARG A 117 12.11 25.85 -27.08
N ILE A 118 11.28 26.86 -26.81
CA ILE A 118 10.57 27.62 -27.83
C ILE A 118 11.41 28.76 -28.40
N PHE A 119 12.20 29.42 -27.55
CA PHE A 119 12.85 30.69 -27.90
C PHE A 119 14.36 30.62 -28.12
N VAL A 120 15.02 29.49 -27.86
CA VAL A 120 16.49 29.39 -28.00
C VAL A 120 16.96 29.68 -29.43
N ASP A 121 16.30 29.13 -30.44
CA ASP A 121 16.67 29.33 -31.85
C ASP A 121 16.52 30.79 -32.30
N PRO A 122 15.36 31.46 -32.16
CA PRO A 122 15.22 32.86 -32.58
C PRO A 122 16.15 33.80 -31.81
N VAL A 123 16.41 33.53 -30.52
CA VAL A 123 17.35 34.34 -29.72
C VAL A 123 18.80 34.13 -30.18
N ALA A 124 19.19 32.90 -30.52
CA ALA A 124 20.53 32.61 -31.03
C ALA A 124 20.80 33.28 -32.39
N VAL A 125 19.80 33.30 -33.29
CA VAL A 125 19.89 34.03 -34.56
C VAL A 125 20.09 35.52 -34.31
N ARG A 126 19.25 36.14 -33.47
CA ARG A 126 19.39 37.56 -33.12
C ARG A 126 20.72 37.88 -32.46
N LEU A 127 21.23 36.99 -31.62
CA LEU A 127 22.54 37.16 -30.98
C LEU A 127 23.68 37.14 -32.02
N THR A 128 23.57 36.26 -33.02
CA THR A 128 24.53 36.18 -34.12
C THR A 128 24.52 37.46 -34.96
N ASP A 129 23.32 37.95 -35.29
CA ASP A 129 23.14 39.20 -36.04
C ASP A 129 23.71 40.41 -35.27
N LEU A 130 23.41 40.51 -33.98
CA LEU A 130 23.87 41.60 -33.11
C LEU A 130 25.40 41.60 -32.94
N THR A 131 26.01 40.42 -32.94
CA THR A 131 27.47 40.28 -32.80
C THR A 131 28.17 40.22 -34.15
N GLN A 132 27.49 40.59 -35.25
CA GLN A 132 28.04 40.60 -36.62
C GLN A 132 28.72 39.27 -37.01
N GLY A 133 28.21 38.15 -36.47
CA GLY A 133 28.74 36.80 -36.73
C GLY A 133 29.86 36.32 -35.81
N GLU A 134 30.40 37.14 -34.89
CA GLU A 134 31.48 36.69 -33.98
C GLU A 134 31.02 35.54 -33.06
N ILE A 135 29.78 35.59 -32.59
CA ILE A 135 29.14 34.53 -31.82
C ILE A 135 28.12 33.84 -32.72
N SER A 136 28.43 32.63 -33.18
CA SER A 136 27.58 31.89 -34.12
C SER A 136 27.49 30.39 -33.80
N GLY A 137 26.55 29.72 -34.47
CA GLY A 137 26.35 28.28 -34.37
C GLY A 137 26.04 27.80 -32.95
N LYS A 138 26.76 26.77 -32.49
CA LYS A 138 26.53 26.14 -31.17
C LYS A 138 26.77 27.09 -30.00
N THR A 139 27.74 28.00 -30.11
CA THR A 139 28.06 28.96 -29.05
C THR A 139 26.91 29.94 -28.84
N ALA A 140 26.32 30.44 -29.92
CA ALA A 140 25.15 31.32 -29.86
C ALA A 140 23.95 30.62 -29.19
N LEU A 141 23.71 29.35 -29.51
CA LEU A 141 22.65 28.54 -28.89
C LEU A 141 22.84 28.36 -27.39
N TRP A 142 24.06 28.05 -26.93
CA TRP A 142 24.36 27.94 -25.50
C TRP A 142 24.14 29.25 -24.75
N ILE A 143 24.64 30.36 -25.30
CA ILE A 143 24.49 31.68 -24.68
C ILE A 143 23.02 32.09 -24.65
N ALA A 144 22.28 31.89 -25.75
CA ALA A 144 20.85 32.16 -25.82
C ALA A 144 20.06 31.34 -24.79
N GLY A 145 20.37 30.04 -24.66
CA GLY A 145 19.73 29.17 -23.69
C GLY A 145 19.98 29.61 -22.25
N VAL A 146 21.23 29.91 -21.89
CA VAL A 146 21.57 30.43 -20.55
C VAL A 146 20.86 31.75 -20.28
N LEU A 147 20.87 32.68 -21.25
CA LEU A 147 20.19 33.96 -21.12
C LEU A 147 18.68 33.80 -20.88
N LEU A 148 18.03 32.89 -21.62
CA LEU A 148 16.60 32.60 -21.47
C LEU A 148 16.28 31.99 -20.10
N VAL A 149 17.09 31.04 -19.63
CA VAL A 149 16.90 30.44 -18.30
C VAL A 149 17.05 31.49 -17.22
N VAL A 150 18.14 32.28 -17.25
CA VAL A 150 18.39 33.35 -16.26
C VAL A 150 17.26 34.38 -16.28
N ALA A 151 16.88 34.86 -17.46
CA ALA A 151 15.78 35.82 -17.61
C ALA A 151 14.46 35.28 -17.05
N THR A 152 14.14 34.01 -17.35
CA THR A 152 12.91 33.36 -16.85
C THR A 152 12.90 33.25 -15.33
N ILE A 153 14.01 32.78 -14.74
CA ILE A 153 14.14 32.67 -13.28
C ILE A 153 14.02 34.05 -12.62
N LEU A 154 14.65 35.09 -13.19
CA LEU A 154 14.56 36.45 -12.68
C LEU A 154 13.12 36.97 -12.68
N ILE A 155 12.41 36.81 -13.80
CA ILE A 155 11.01 37.24 -13.93
C ILE A 155 10.12 36.51 -12.92
N LEU A 156 10.23 35.19 -12.83
CA LEU A 156 9.41 34.41 -11.89
C LEU A 156 9.75 34.68 -10.43
N THR A 157 11.03 34.93 -10.12
CA THR A 157 11.43 35.34 -8.78
C THR A 157 10.83 36.68 -8.40
N LEU A 158 10.82 37.64 -9.33
CA LEU A 158 10.20 38.94 -9.10
C LEU A 158 8.68 38.80 -8.93
N ALA A 159 8.01 38.11 -9.84
CA ALA A 159 6.58 37.80 -9.74
C ALA A 159 6.25 37.13 -8.40
N GLY A 160 7.09 36.20 -7.97
CA GLY A 160 6.96 35.53 -6.68
C GLY A 160 7.03 36.43 -5.47
N ARG A 161 7.91 37.43 -5.49
CA ARG A 161 7.97 38.44 -4.42
C ARG A 161 6.69 39.26 -4.36
N LEU A 162 6.08 39.58 -5.51
CA LEU A 162 4.81 40.29 -5.54
C LEU A 162 3.67 39.41 -5.01
N LEU A 163 3.59 38.15 -5.45
CA LEU A 163 2.59 37.19 -4.96
C LEU A 163 2.68 36.96 -3.45
N LYS A 164 3.90 36.87 -2.93
CA LYS A 164 4.12 36.72 -1.48
C LYS A 164 3.57 37.93 -0.72
N ARG A 165 3.87 39.14 -1.18
CA ARG A 165 3.35 40.37 -0.56
C ARG A 165 1.82 40.43 -0.62
N SER A 166 1.20 40.04 -1.75
CA SER A 166 -0.26 40.03 -1.84
C SER A 166 -0.90 38.98 -0.92
N ALA A 167 -0.27 37.82 -0.75
CA ALA A 167 -0.74 36.80 0.19
C ALA A 167 -0.62 37.26 1.66
N GLU A 168 0.46 37.96 2.00
CA GLU A 168 0.66 38.56 3.32
C GLU A 168 -0.40 39.64 3.59
N LEU A 169 -0.71 40.50 2.61
CA LEU A 169 -1.79 41.50 2.72
C LEU A 169 -3.18 40.87 2.91
N ALA A 170 -3.40 39.69 2.33
CA ALA A 170 -4.64 38.93 2.49
C ALA A 170 -4.71 38.16 3.82
N GLY A 171 -3.68 38.23 4.67
CA GLY A 171 -3.62 37.49 5.94
C GLY A 171 -3.39 35.98 5.76
N LEU A 172 -3.01 35.52 4.57
CA LEU A 172 -2.84 34.10 4.24
C LEU A 172 -1.48 33.51 4.66
N GLY A 173 -0.70 34.23 5.49
CA GLY A 173 0.65 33.80 5.87
C GLY A 173 0.71 32.44 6.56
N LEU A 174 -0.31 32.07 7.36
CA LEU A 174 -0.38 30.73 7.97
C LEU A 174 -0.66 29.65 6.92
N ALA A 175 -1.59 29.92 6.00
CA ALA A 175 -1.94 29.00 4.92
C ALA A 175 -0.75 28.77 3.96
N ASP A 176 0.01 29.83 3.65
CA ASP A 176 1.25 29.73 2.88
C ASP A 176 2.28 28.83 3.55
N ARG A 177 2.49 28.97 4.87
CA ARG A 177 3.43 28.12 5.62
C ARG A 177 2.97 26.67 5.72
N LEU A 178 1.69 26.43 6.02
CA LEU A 178 1.15 25.07 6.09
C LEU A 178 1.16 24.38 4.73
N GLY A 179 0.81 25.10 3.66
CA GLY A 179 0.92 24.62 2.29
C GLY A 179 2.36 24.29 1.91
N GLY A 180 3.33 25.08 2.36
CA GLY A 180 4.75 24.80 2.19
C GLY A 180 5.16 23.53 2.92
N GLY A 181 4.68 23.33 4.16
CA GLY A 181 4.88 22.07 4.88
C GLY A 181 4.35 20.85 4.13
N ALA A 182 3.16 20.95 3.54
CA ALA A 182 2.58 19.86 2.74
C ALA A 182 3.39 19.59 1.46
N LEU A 183 3.83 20.64 0.75
CA LEU A 183 4.64 20.51 -0.45
C LEU A 183 6.03 19.95 -0.13
N GLY A 184 6.70 20.49 0.88
CA GLY A 184 7.98 19.97 1.38
C GLY A 184 7.90 18.53 1.85
N ALA A 185 6.79 18.10 2.48
CA ALA A 185 6.57 16.70 2.82
C ALA A 185 6.44 15.80 1.58
N ALA A 186 5.75 16.27 0.54
CA ALA A 186 5.62 15.54 -0.73
C ALA A 186 6.99 15.42 -1.44
N GLU A 187 7.76 16.49 -1.51
CA GLU A 187 9.14 16.47 -2.04
C GLU A 187 10.03 15.53 -1.23
N GLY A 188 9.98 15.64 0.10
CA GLY A 188 10.70 14.77 1.02
C GLY A 188 10.34 13.30 0.84
N ALA A 189 9.07 12.98 0.57
CA ALA A 189 8.62 11.62 0.31
C ALA A 189 9.16 11.07 -1.01
N ILE A 190 9.22 11.90 -2.07
CA ILE A 190 9.84 11.52 -3.34
C ILE A 190 11.34 11.24 -3.14
N VAL A 191 12.06 12.12 -2.44
CA VAL A 191 13.48 11.93 -2.15
C VAL A 191 13.71 10.68 -1.31
N ALA A 192 12.89 10.46 -0.27
CA ALA A 192 12.97 9.26 0.55
C ALA A 192 12.72 7.98 -0.26
N ALA A 193 11.74 7.99 -1.18
CA ALA A 193 11.48 6.86 -2.07
C ALA A 193 12.68 6.56 -2.98
N VAL A 194 13.32 7.60 -3.55
CA VAL A 194 14.54 7.44 -4.35
C VAL A 194 15.68 6.86 -3.51
N LEU A 195 15.87 7.32 -2.26
CA LEU A 195 16.89 6.79 -1.36
C LEU A 195 16.65 5.32 -1.02
N VAL A 196 15.41 4.94 -0.76
CA VAL A 196 15.01 3.54 -0.56
C VAL A 196 15.37 2.72 -1.80
N LEU A 197 14.98 3.16 -3.00
CA LEU A 197 15.29 2.45 -4.25
C LEU A 197 16.81 2.27 -4.45
N ILE A 198 17.60 3.31 -4.18
CA ILE A 198 19.07 3.22 -4.25
C ILE A 198 19.60 2.22 -3.22
N ALA A 199 19.08 2.23 -1.99
CA ALA A 199 19.51 1.30 -0.94
C ALA A 199 19.19 -0.16 -1.29
N LEU A 200 17.99 -0.44 -1.82
CA LEU A 200 17.64 -1.78 -2.31
C LEU A 200 18.56 -2.21 -3.45
N TRP A 201 18.85 -1.31 -4.39
CA TRP A 201 19.73 -1.60 -5.52
C TRP A 201 21.18 -1.87 -5.10
N LEU A 202 21.69 -1.14 -4.11
CA LEU A 202 23.10 -1.22 -3.70
C LEU A 202 23.39 -2.38 -2.73
N VAL A 203 22.48 -2.65 -1.79
CA VAL A 203 22.73 -3.54 -0.64
C VAL A 203 21.94 -4.87 -0.74
N GLY A 204 20.80 -4.86 -1.44
CA GLY A 204 19.90 -6.01 -1.55
C GLY A 204 18.94 -6.16 -0.34
N PRO A 205 17.85 -6.93 -0.48
CA PRO A 205 16.75 -6.97 0.51
C PRO A 205 17.14 -7.60 1.86
N ASP A 206 18.05 -8.56 1.86
CA ASP A 206 18.38 -9.43 3.00
C ASP A 206 19.40 -8.84 3.99
N HIS A 207 19.69 -7.54 3.89
CA HIS A 207 20.65 -6.87 4.77
C HIS A 207 20.00 -6.26 6.01
N ALA A 208 20.72 -6.22 7.14
CA ALA A 208 20.19 -5.70 8.42
C ALA A 208 19.64 -4.25 8.35
N ALA A 209 20.03 -3.46 7.34
CA ALA A 209 19.51 -2.11 7.12
C ALA A 209 18.16 -2.06 6.39
N THR A 210 17.78 -3.13 5.69
CA THR A 210 16.57 -3.27 4.86
C THR A 210 15.64 -4.38 5.34
N GLU A 211 16.13 -5.32 6.13
CA GLU A 211 15.38 -6.47 6.63
C GLU A 211 14.19 -6.00 7.50
N GLY A 212 12.97 -6.28 7.03
CA GLY A 212 11.74 -5.92 7.73
C GLY A 212 11.24 -4.49 7.53
N ALA A 213 11.89 -3.68 6.68
CA ALA A 213 11.44 -2.33 6.36
C ALA A 213 10.08 -2.33 5.65
N ARG A 214 9.15 -1.49 6.14
CA ARG A 214 7.83 -1.35 5.50
C ARG A 214 7.94 -0.74 4.11
N SER A 215 8.96 0.09 3.90
CA SER A 215 9.27 0.67 2.59
C SER A 215 9.65 -0.38 1.54
N VAL A 216 10.37 -1.45 1.92
CA VAL A 216 10.70 -2.58 1.04
C VAL A 216 9.44 -3.34 0.61
N LEU A 217 8.52 -3.62 1.55
CA LEU A 217 7.26 -4.31 1.26
C LEU A 217 6.35 -3.54 0.28
N VAL A 218 6.39 -2.20 0.32
CA VAL A 218 5.65 -1.38 -0.66
C VAL A 218 6.26 -1.52 -2.05
N VAL A 219 7.59 -1.54 -2.15
CA VAL A 219 8.31 -1.73 -3.42
C VAL A 219 8.08 -3.13 -3.99
N GLU A 220 8.22 -4.18 -3.18
CA GLU A 220 7.96 -5.57 -3.61
C GLU A 220 6.51 -5.76 -4.08
N LYS A 221 5.55 -5.15 -3.37
CA LYS A 221 4.14 -5.19 -3.79
C LYS A 221 3.94 -4.51 -5.14
N LEU A 222 4.58 -3.37 -5.38
CA LEU A 222 4.53 -2.67 -6.66
C LEU A 222 5.21 -3.48 -7.79
N GLN A 223 6.34 -4.14 -7.49
CA GLN A 223 7.01 -5.04 -8.44
C GLN A 223 6.16 -6.25 -8.79
N SER A 224 5.51 -6.88 -7.81
CA SER A 224 4.60 -8.00 -8.07
C SER A 224 3.40 -7.59 -8.93
N MET A 225 2.91 -6.35 -8.80
CA MET A 225 1.84 -5.81 -9.66
C MET A 225 2.35 -5.52 -11.08
N HIS A 226 3.61 -5.15 -11.24
CA HIS A 226 4.27 -5.01 -12.54
C HIS A 226 4.41 -6.38 -13.24
N GLU A 227 4.92 -7.38 -12.53
CA GLU A 227 5.07 -8.75 -13.05
C GLU A 227 3.71 -9.40 -13.35
N ALA A 228 2.67 -9.11 -12.57
CA ALA A 228 1.31 -9.57 -12.81
C ALA A 228 0.59 -8.79 -13.94
N GLY A 229 1.18 -7.71 -14.47
CA GLY A 229 0.56 -6.87 -15.50
C GLY A 229 -0.64 -6.04 -15.03
N GLU A 230 -0.83 -5.89 -13.72
CA GLU A 230 -1.98 -5.20 -13.09
C GLU A 230 -1.66 -3.74 -12.70
N LEU A 231 -0.69 -3.10 -13.36
CA LEU A 231 -0.37 -1.72 -13.02
C LEU A 231 -1.53 -0.77 -13.38
N PRO A 232 -1.84 0.22 -12.52
CA PRO A 232 -2.81 1.24 -12.84
C PRO A 232 -2.37 1.98 -14.11
N ALA A 233 -3.32 2.33 -14.98
CA ALA A 233 -3.07 2.87 -16.33
C ALA A 233 -2.13 4.10 -16.37
N VAL A 234 -1.95 4.80 -15.25
CA VAL A 234 -1.00 5.91 -15.08
C VAL A 234 0.48 5.49 -15.08
N ALA A 235 0.78 4.20 -14.88
CA ALA A 235 2.15 3.66 -14.82
C ALA A 235 2.58 2.98 -16.14
N ALA A 236 1.68 2.81 -17.11
CA ALA A 236 2.07 2.37 -18.43
C ALA A 236 2.73 3.53 -19.18
N PRO A 237 3.95 3.38 -19.73
CA PRO A 237 4.52 4.40 -20.61
C PRO A 237 3.54 4.57 -21.78
N GLY A 238 2.90 5.73 -21.83
CA GLY A 238 1.99 6.02 -22.94
C GLY A 238 2.78 6.00 -24.26
N LYS A 239 2.10 5.60 -25.33
CA LYS A 239 2.64 5.40 -26.68
C LYS A 239 2.97 6.73 -27.39
N TRP A 240 3.53 7.69 -26.66
CA TRP A 240 3.76 9.06 -27.11
C TRP A 240 5.15 9.24 -27.76
N PHE A 241 5.75 8.14 -28.21
CA PHE A 241 6.93 8.10 -29.08
C PHE A 241 6.60 7.28 -30.32
#